data_AF-A0A9N9C326-F1
#
_entry.id   AF-A0A9N9C326-F1
#
_cell.length_a   1.000
_cell.length_b   1.000
_cell.length_c   1.000
_cell.angle_alpha   90.00
_cell.angle_beta   90.00
_cell.angle_gamma   90.00
#
_symmetry.space_group_name_H-M   'P 1'
#
loop_
_entity.id
_entity.type
_entity.pdbx_description
1 polymer ?
#
loop_
_entity_poly.entity_id
_entity_poly.type
_entity_poly.pdbx_seq_one_letter_code
_entity_poly.pdbx_strand_id
1 'polypeptide(L)'
;MIRKHTYLTPYAILLIFYFLTTSLAIPAPITERSHLLKRGENEKKCPCTYIHSEFDGVYKGEITLIQEENGGTSIFGLFSKGFEDDDEYTFYILDDYGKPFHDMTKYLNIKFVNGGTEPFSAKIPDLNIDCGDDNILSKHVSLEKRACKAGDKVAINKKGSNTGPTTGKPTC
;
A
#
# COMPACT_ATOMS: atom_id res chain seq x y z
N MET A 1 -80.76 7.81 12.11
CA MET A 1 -79.64 8.59 12.70
C MET A 1 -78.57 7.60 13.15
N ILE A 2 -77.28 7.96 13.03
CA ILE A 2 -76.06 7.25 13.50
C ILE A 2 -75.27 6.46 12.43
N ARG A 3 -74.41 7.23 11.73
CA ARG A 3 -72.94 7.09 11.64
C ARG A 3 -72.32 5.88 10.90
N LYS A 4 -72.45 5.87 9.56
CA LYS A 4 -71.61 5.05 8.65
C LYS A 4 -70.28 5.71 8.23
N HIS A 5 -69.96 6.90 8.74
CA HIS A 5 -68.77 7.67 8.33
C HIS A 5 -67.49 7.40 9.14
N THR A 6 -67.51 6.49 10.12
CA THR A 6 -66.37 6.32 11.05
C THR A 6 -65.23 5.44 10.51
N TYR A 7 -65.45 4.65 9.45
CA TYR A 7 -64.45 3.72 8.90
C TYR A 7 -63.67 4.25 7.68
N LEU A 8 -64.13 5.34 7.06
CA LEU A 8 -63.46 5.94 5.90
C LEU A 8 -62.26 6.81 6.30
N THR A 9 -62.33 7.45 7.47
CA THR A 9 -61.28 8.31 8.01
C THR A 9 -59.95 7.60 8.30
N PRO A 10 -59.91 6.44 9.00
CA PRO A 10 -58.63 5.76 9.24
C PRO A 10 -58.00 5.22 7.95
N TYR A 11 -58.81 4.84 6.96
CA TYR A 11 -58.33 4.34 5.68
C TYR A 11 -57.69 5.45 4.81
N ALA A 12 -58.30 6.63 4.81
CA ALA A 12 -57.74 7.80 4.15
C ALA A 12 -56.42 8.25 4.78
N ILE A 13 -56.30 8.17 6.11
CA ILE A 13 -55.06 8.49 6.83
C ILE A 13 -53.95 7.49 6.49
N LEU A 14 -54.26 6.19 6.44
CA LEU A 14 -53.32 5.14 6.03
C LEU A 14 -52.79 5.33 4.60
N LEU A 15 -53.67 5.74 3.67
CA LEU A 15 -53.28 6.06 2.30
C LEU A 15 -52.36 7.28 2.25
N ILE A 16 -52.63 8.34 3.03
CA ILE A 16 -51.76 9.52 3.10
C ILE A 16 -50.37 9.17 3.64
N PHE A 17 -50.27 8.31 4.66
CA PHE A 17 -48.98 7.81 5.15
C PHE A 17 -48.23 6.95 4.13
N TYR A 18 -48.94 6.18 3.30
CA TYR A 18 -48.33 5.39 2.23
C TYR A 18 -47.72 6.27 1.12
N PHE A 19 -48.31 7.43 0.83
CA PHE A 19 -47.76 8.39 -0.13
C PHE A 19 -46.61 9.25 0.44
N LEU A 20 -46.47 9.38 1.76
CA LEU A 20 -45.37 10.12 2.40
C LEU A 20 -44.08 9.31 2.50
N THR A 21 -44.12 7.98 2.39
CA THR A 21 -42.91 7.13 2.43
C THR A 21 -42.21 6.98 1.07
N THR A 22 -42.83 7.41 -0.03
CA THR A 22 -42.11 7.66 -1.29
C THR A 22 -41.43 9.02 -1.22
N SER A 23 -40.59 9.25 -0.21
CA SER A 23 -39.62 10.32 -0.28
C SER A 23 -38.78 10.06 -1.52
N LEU A 24 -38.69 11.09 -2.37
CA LEU A 24 -37.81 11.08 -3.53
C LEU A 24 -36.44 10.60 -3.06
N ALA A 25 -36.03 9.40 -3.49
CA ALA A 25 -34.64 9.12 -3.71
C ALA A 25 -34.23 10.07 -4.84
N ILE A 26 -33.92 11.33 -4.48
CA ILE A 26 -33.21 12.24 -5.37
C ILE A 26 -31.91 11.49 -5.63
N PRO A 27 -31.67 10.95 -6.85
CA PRO A 27 -30.35 10.44 -7.14
C PRO A 27 -29.40 11.59 -6.88
N ALA A 28 -28.40 11.37 -6.02
CA ALA A 28 -27.40 12.38 -5.74
C ALA A 28 -26.96 12.96 -7.10
N PRO A 29 -26.95 14.30 -7.27
CA PRO A 29 -26.49 14.88 -8.52
C PRO A 29 -25.14 14.24 -8.80
N ILE A 30 -25.05 13.58 -9.96
CA ILE A 30 -23.80 12.99 -10.42
C ILE A 30 -22.87 14.18 -10.51
N THR A 31 -22.06 14.38 -9.48
CA THR A 31 -21.13 15.48 -9.42
C THR A 31 -20.27 15.27 -10.65
N GLU A 32 -20.35 16.19 -11.62
CA GLU A 32 -19.34 16.28 -12.67
C GLU A 32 -18.01 16.23 -11.94
N ARG A 33 -17.31 15.10 -12.05
CA ARG A 33 -16.00 14.97 -11.43
C ARG A 33 -15.18 16.09 -12.04
N SER A 34 -14.73 17.01 -11.18
CA SER A 34 -13.90 18.14 -11.57
C SER A 34 -12.85 17.66 -12.59
N HIS A 35 -12.60 18.45 -13.63
CA HIS A 35 -11.54 18.12 -14.60
C HIS A 35 -10.17 17.93 -13.93
N LEU A 36 -9.99 18.41 -12.69
CA LEU A 36 -8.81 18.16 -11.84
C LEU A 36 -8.71 16.71 -11.32
N LEU A 37 -9.80 15.95 -11.37
CA LEU A 37 -9.88 14.53 -10.99
C LEU A 37 -9.95 13.60 -12.21
N LYS A 38 -9.89 14.13 -13.43
CA LYS A 38 -9.75 13.30 -14.64
C LYS A 38 -8.33 12.75 -14.70
N ARG A 39 -8.12 11.58 -14.11
CA ARG A 39 -6.95 10.74 -14.42
C ARG A 39 -7.06 10.33 -15.88
N GLY A 40 -6.03 10.61 -16.69
CA GLY A 40 -6.00 10.22 -18.11
C GLY A 40 -6.34 8.73 -18.27
N GLU A 41 -7.42 8.45 -19.01
CA GLU A 41 -8.02 7.11 -19.17
C GLU A 41 -7.27 6.21 -20.18
N ASN A 42 -6.27 6.75 -20.89
CA ASN A 42 -5.70 6.11 -22.08
C ASN A 42 -4.28 5.53 -21.89
N GLU A 43 -3.75 5.50 -20.67
CA GLU A 43 -2.44 4.91 -20.39
C GLU A 43 -2.61 3.70 -19.46
N LYS A 44 -1.98 2.57 -19.78
CA LYS A 44 -1.96 1.38 -18.93
C LYS A 44 -1.20 1.73 -17.64
N LYS A 45 -1.95 2.06 -16.58
CA LYS A 45 -1.38 2.43 -15.28
C LYS A 45 -1.12 1.20 -14.44
N CYS A 46 0.05 1.17 -13.82
CA CYS A 46 0.39 0.20 -12.79
C CYS A 46 -0.53 0.38 -11.57
N PRO A 47 -0.92 -0.70 -10.88
CA PRO A 47 -1.66 -0.57 -9.63
C PRO A 47 -0.80 0.17 -8.58
N CYS A 48 -1.47 0.95 -7.73
CA CYS A 48 -0.83 1.58 -6.58
C CYS A 48 -0.56 0.50 -5.52
N THR A 49 0.62 -0.10 -5.57
CA THR A 49 1.05 -1.15 -4.65
C THR A 49 2.17 -0.61 -3.79
N TYR A 50 2.12 -0.90 -2.49
CA TYR A 50 3.22 -0.57 -1.57
C TYR A 50 3.60 -1.78 -0.73
N ILE A 51 4.85 -1.80 -0.31
CA ILE A 51 5.42 -2.77 0.62
C ILE A 51 5.95 -1.97 1.79
N HIS A 52 5.55 -2.31 3.01
CA HIS A 52 6.08 -1.71 4.22
C HIS A 52 6.71 -2.79 5.09
N SER A 53 7.94 -2.54 5.52
CA SER A 53 8.77 -3.46 6.27
C SER A 53 9.29 -2.77 7.52
N GLU A 54 8.87 -3.26 8.69
CA GLU A 54 9.34 -2.80 9.99
C GLU A 54 10.45 -3.72 10.51
N PHE A 55 11.52 -3.14 11.07
CA PHE A 55 12.62 -3.88 11.67
C PHE A 55 12.65 -3.56 13.16
N ASP A 56 12.49 -4.58 14.01
CA ASP A 56 12.46 -4.46 15.48
C ASP A 56 13.62 -5.17 16.20
N GLY A 57 14.45 -5.89 15.44
CA GLY A 57 15.58 -6.69 15.92
C GLY A 57 16.90 -5.92 16.03
N VAL A 58 17.95 -6.44 15.39
CA VAL A 58 19.29 -5.83 15.34
C VAL A 58 19.21 -4.43 14.73
N TYR A 59 18.61 -4.35 13.54
CA TYR A 59 18.24 -3.09 12.91
C TYR A 59 16.89 -2.63 13.46
N LYS A 60 16.78 -1.36 13.85
CA LYS A 60 15.54 -0.77 14.33
C LYS A 60 15.10 0.38 13.44
N GLY A 61 14.06 0.18 12.65
CA GLY A 61 13.61 1.17 11.66
C GLY A 61 12.55 0.62 10.73
N GLU A 62 12.35 1.34 9.64
CA GLU A 62 11.36 0.98 8.63
C GLU A 62 11.84 1.33 7.23
N ILE A 63 11.30 0.60 6.25
CA ILE A 63 11.47 0.90 4.84
C ILE A 63 10.15 0.62 4.12
N THR A 64 9.78 1.54 3.23
CA THR A 64 8.57 1.50 2.45
C THR A 64 8.91 1.63 0.97
N LEU A 65 8.37 0.74 0.16
CA LEU A 65 8.45 0.77 -1.30
C LEU A 65 7.06 1.10 -1.85
N ILE A 66 6.96 2.03 -2.79
CA ILE A 66 5.69 2.48 -3.39
C ILE A 66 5.85 2.44 -4.91
N GLN A 67 5.00 1.68 -5.57
CA GLN A 67 4.96 1.61 -7.04
C GLN A 67 4.28 2.85 -7.62
N GLU A 68 4.94 3.45 -8.61
CA GLU A 68 4.39 4.57 -9.36
C GLU A 68 3.50 4.10 -10.52
N GLU A 69 2.55 4.95 -10.94
CA GLU A 69 1.55 4.58 -11.95
C GLU A 69 2.13 4.31 -13.34
N ASN A 70 3.27 4.93 -13.67
CA ASN A 70 3.98 4.80 -14.94
C ASN A 70 5.08 3.73 -14.91
N GLY A 71 5.16 2.94 -13.83
CA GLY A 71 6.23 1.98 -13.59
C GLY A 71 7.35 2.55 -12.70
N GLY A 72 8.14 1.64 -12.15
CA GLY A 72 9.18 1.98 -11.18
C GLY A 72 8.66 2.11 -9.76
N THR A 73 9.62 2.18 -8.82
CA THR A 73 9.34 2.13 -7.38
C THR A 73 10.10 3.24 -6.65
N SER A 74 9.37 4.02 -5.87
CA SER A 74 9.94 4.94 -4.89
C SER A 74 10.17 4.22 -3.56
N ILE A 75 11.29 4.49 -2.92
CA ILE A 75 11.70 3.89 -1.65
C ILE A 75 11.91 4.98 -0.64
N PHE A 76 11.45 4.76 0.59
CA PHE A 76 11.65 5.64 1.73
C PHE A 76 12.04 4.79 2.92
N GLY A 77 12.95 5.25 3.76
CA GLY A 77 13.26 4.55 4.99
C GLY A 77 14.03 5.38 5.98
N LEU A 78 14.07 4.86 7.20
CA LEU A 78 14.79 5.44 8.32
C LEU A 78 15.09 4.34 9.32
N PHE A 79 16.32 4.33 9.83
CA PHE A 79 16.67 3.50 10.96
C PHE A 79 17.20 4.32 12.12
N SER A 80 16.76 3.97 13.31
CA SER A 80 17.19 4.59 14.55
C SER A 80 18.43 3.91 15.13
N LYS A 81 18.64 2.61 14.89
CA LYS A 81 19.70 1.79 15.51
C LYS A 81 20.08 0.58 14.64
N GLY A 82 21.22 -0.03 14.95
CA GLY A 82 21.65 -1.34 14.43
C GLY A 82 22.81 -1.30 13.45
N PHE A 83 23.31 -0.10 13.13
CA PHE A 83 24.44 0.10 12.24
C PHE A 83 25.70 0.51 13.02
N GLU A 84 26.86 0.21 12.46
CA GLU A 84 28.19 0.59 12.93
C GLU A 84 28.79 1.53 11.88
N ASP A 85 29.38 2.64 12.31
CA ASP A 85 29.75 3.76 11.42
C ASP A 85 30.86 3.39 10.40
N ASP A 86 31.65 2.34 10.66
CA ASP A 86 32.77 1.90 9.81
C ASP A 86 32.46 0.63 8.98
N ASP A 87 31.22 0.16 8.98
CA ASP A 87 30.82 -1.06 8.30
C ASP A 87 30.01 -0.82 7.01
N GLU A 88 30.10 -1.78 6.10
CA GLU A 88 29.32 -1.78 4.86
C GLU A 88 28.06 -2.64 5.00
N TYR A 89 26.93 -2.10 4.52
CA TYR A 89 25.64 -2.77 4.58
C TYR A 89 25.04 -2.87 3.18
N THR A 90 24.31 -3.96 2.94
CA THR A 90 23.62 -4.22 1.69
C THR A 90 22.12 -4.39 1.95
N PHE A 91 21.31 -3.82 1.07
CA PHE A 91 19.86 -3.78 1.16
C PHE A 91 19.26 -4.52 -0.04
N TYR A 92 18.48 -5.55 0.23
CA TYR A 92 17.93 -6.43 -0.79
C TYR A 92 16.41 -6.49 -0.76
N ILE A 93 15.85 -6.79 -1.92
CA ILE A 93 14.56 -7.45 -2.04
C ILE A 93 14.83 -8.93 -2.27
N LEU A 94 14.20 -9.80 -1.49
CA LEU A 94 14.30 -11.24 -1.56
C LEU A 94 13.19 -11.83 -2.43
N ASP A 95 13.46 -12.99 -3.04
CA ASP A 95 12.45 -13.84 -3.64
C ASP A 95 11.68 -14.65 -2.58
N ASP A 96 10.68 -15.43 -3.02
CA ASP A 96 9.88 -16.29 -2.12
C ASP A 96 10.69 -17.42 -1.47
N TYR A 97 11.93 -17.66 -1.91
CA TYR A 97 12.86 -18.63 -1.34
C TYR A 97 13.86 -17.97 -0.38
N GLY A 98 13.72 -16.67 -0.10
CA GLY A 98 14.61 -15.90 0.76
C GLY A 98 15.97 -15.58 0.13
N LYS A 99 16.11 -15.71 -1.19
CA LYS A 99 17.34 -15.37 -1.91
C LYS A 99 17.31 -13.93 -2.40
N PRO A 100 18.44 -13.20 -2.43
CA PRO A 100 18.49 -11.87 -3.02
C PRO A 100 18.01 -11.88 -4.47
N PHE A 101 16.92 -11.16 -4.72
CA PHE A 101 16.32 -10.95 -6.04
C PHE A 101 16.76 -9.61 -6.64
N HIS A 102 16.81 -8.56 -5.82
CA HIS A 102 17.23 -7.23 -6.26
C HIS A 102 18.10 -6.56 -5.20
N ASP A 103 19.24 -6.01 -5.61
CA ASP A 103 20.11 -5.19 -4.76
C ASP A 103 19.76 -3.71 -4.92
N MET A 104 19.30 -3.11 -3.82
CA MET A 104 18.89 -1.70 -3.77
C MET A 104 20.03 -0.78 -3.31
N THR A 105 21.13 -1.32 -2.79
CA THR A 105 22.16 -0.60 -2.03
C THR A 105 22.67 0.65 -2.75
N LYS A 106 22.99 0.50 -4.05
CA LYS A 106 23.54 1.59 -4.88
C LYS A 106 22.56 2.76 -5.12
N TYR A 107 21.26 2.54 -4.94
CA TYR A 107 20.24 3.57 -5.17
C TYR A 107 19.94 4.37 -3.91
N LEU A 108 20.11 3.77 -2.72
CA LEU A 108 19.63 4.36 -1.46
C LEU A 108 20.52 5.48 -0.92
N ASN A 109 21.81 5.50 -1.27
CA ASN A 109 22.80 6.50 -0.82
C ASN A 109 22.67 6.82 0.69
N ILE A 110 22.62 5.78 1.51
CA ILE A 110 22.32 5.88 2.94
C ILE A 110 23.50 6.52 3.67
N LYS A 111 23.19 7.47 4.53
CA LYS A 111 24.13 8.05 5.49
C LYS A 111 23.86 7.47 6.86
N PHE A 112 24.86 6.80 7.42
CA PHE A 112 24.81 6.26 8.78
C PHE A 112 25.18 7.35 9.79
N VAL A 113 24.40 7.46 10.86
CA VAL A 113 24.59 8.48 11.89
C VAL A 113 24.18 7.91 13.25
N ASN A 114 25.10 7.92 14.23
CA ASN A 114 24.87 7.49 15.60
C ASN A 114 24.27 6.07 15.70
N GLY A 115 24.75 5.16 14.86
CA GLY A 115 24.27 3.79 14.74
C GLY A 115 22.89 3.61 14.11
N GLY A 116 22.27 4.69 13.62
CA GLY A 116 21.09 4.70 12.77
C GLY A 116 21.42 5.24 11.38
N THR A 117 20.43 5.84 10.72
CA THR A 117 20.57 6.53 9.43
C THR A 117 19.91 7.90 9.47
N GLU A 118 20.33 8.82 8.59
CA GLU A 118 19.43 9.89 8.17
C GLU A 118 18.22 9.27 7.43
N PRO A 119 17.05 9.94 7.38
CA PRO A 119 15.98 9.52 6.49
C PRO A 119 16.49 9.50 5.05
N PHE A 120 16.21 8.42 4.33
CA PHE A 120 16.66 8.26 2.96
C PHE A 120 15.47 8.02 2.03
N SER A 121 15.66 8.41 0.77
CA SER A 121 14.71 8.11 -0.29
C SER A 121 15.44 7.89 -1.61
N ALA A 122 14.86 7.03 -2.44
CA ALA A 122 15.40 6.72 -3.75
C ALA A 122 14.27 6.36 -4.71
N LYS A 123 14.57 6.44 -6.01
CA LYS A 123 13.68 5.93 -7.05
C LYS A 123 14.42 4.90 -7.88
N ILE A 124 13.83 3.74 -8.04
CA ILE A 124 14.34 2.67 -8.90
C ILE A 124 13.39 2.53 -10.09
N PRO A 125 13.75 3.07 -11.27
CA PRO A 125 12.83 3.16 -12.42
C PRO A 125 12.41 1.80 -12.97
N ASP A 126 13.30 0.81 -12.89
CA ASP A 126 13.08 -0.53 -13.49
C ASP A 126 12.54 -1.56 -12.47
N LEU A 127 12.26 -1.13 -11.23
CA LEU A 127 11.72 -2.01 -10.20
C LEU A 127 10.19 -1.98 -10.21
N ASN A 128 9.56 -3.09 -10.61
CA ASN A 128 8.12 -3.24 -10.61
C ASN A 128 7.67 -4.17 -9.49
N ILE A 129 6.81 -3.65 -8.59
CA ILE A 129 6.25 -4.43 -7.49
C ILE A 129 5.13 -5.35 -8.00
N ASP A 130 4.13 -4.79 -8.67
CA ASP A 130 2.92 -5.48 -9.14
C ASP A 130 2.49 -4.97 -10.53
N CYS A 131 3.46 -4.59 -11.37
CA CYS A 131 3.21 -4.11 -12.73
C CYS A 131 3.91 -4.98 -13.76
N GLY A 132 3.16 -5.43 -14.78
CA GLY A 132 3.68 -6.33 -15.82
C GLY A 132 3.87 -7.78 -15.34
N ASP A 133 4.46 -8.62 -16.20
CA ASP A 133 4.62 -10.05 -15.95
C ASP A 133 5.90 -10.40 -15.16
N ASP A 134 6.83 -9.45 -15.02
CA ASP A 134 8.12 -9.58 -14.32
C ASP A 134 8.11 -8.88 -12.94
N ASN A 135 6.96 -8.88 -12.25
CA ASN A 135 6.80 -8.11 -11.03
C ASN A 135 7.22 -8.90 -9.77
N ILE A 136 7.67 -8.20 -8.72
CA ILE A 136 8.11 -8.79 -7.44
C ILE A 136 7.02 -9.69 -6.82
N LEU A 137 5.75 -9.43 -7.11
CA LEU A 137 4.59 -10.15 -6.58
C LEU A 137 4.06 -11.27 -7.52
N SER A 138 4.70 -11.54 -8.67
CA SER A 138 4.26 -12.56 -9.63
C SER A 138 5.12 -13.82 -9.59
N LYS A 139 4.81 -14.68 -8.60
CA LYS A 139 4.52 -16.11 -8.77
C LYS A 139 3.86 -16.62 -7.49
N HIS A 140 2.59 -17.02 -7.60
CA HIS A 140 1.74 -17.61 -6.54
C HIS A 140 1.37 -16.70 -5.35
N VAL A 141 0.22 -16.00 -5.43
CA VAL A 141 -0.77 -15.75 -4.34
C VAL A 141 -1.84 -14.72 -4.79
N SER A 142 -3.07 -14.87 -4.28
CA SER A 142 -4.26 -14.05 -4.55
C SER A 142 -4.07 -12.55 -4.22
N LEU A 143 -4.60 -11.67 -5.07
CA LEU A 143 -4.45 -10.19 -5.06
C LEU A 143 -4.60 -9.50 -3.68
N GLU A 144 -5.58 -9.90 -2.85
CA GLU A 144 -5.79 -9.32 -1.51
C GLU A 144 -4.67 -9.61 -0.50
N LYS A 145 -3.83 -10.62 -0.75
CA LYS A 145 -2.72 -11.01 0.13
C LYS A 145 -1.36 -10.49 -0.35
N ARG A 146 -1.30 -9.79 -1.48
CA ARG A 146 -0.04 -9.46 -2.19
C ARG A 146 0.78 -8.35 -1.54
N ALA A 147 0.16 -7.26 -1.07
CA ALA A 147 0.90 -6.18 -0.42
C ALA A 147 1.39 -6.57 1.00
N CYS A 148 0.60 -7.36 1.71
CA CYS A 148 0.87 -7.73 3.11
C CYS A 148 1.84 -8.88 3.30
N LYS A 149 2.07 -9.70 2.28
CA LYS A 149 3.05 -10.80 2.31
C LYS A 149 4.37 -10.45 1.62
N ALA A 150 4.61 -9.17 1.36
CA ALA A 150 5.81 -8.72 0.66
C ALA A 150 6.80 -7.98 1.57
N GLY A 151 6.38 -7.59 2.78
CA GLY A 151 7.24 -6.86 3.71
C GLY A 151 8.33 -7.73 4.36
N ASP A 152 8.20 -9.05 4.32
CA ASP A 152 9.28 -9.99 4.66
C ASP A 152 10.34 -10.11 3.57
N LYS A 153 10.10 -9.54 2.38
CA LYS A 153 11.06 -9.56 1.27
C LYS A 153 12.14 -8.50 1.40
N VAL A 154 12.02 -7.49 2.25
CA VAL A 154 13.09 -6.50 2.42
C VAL A 154 14.08 -6.97 3.46
N ALA A 155 15.35 -7.04 3.09
CA ALA A 155 16.40 -7.57 3.95
C ALA A 155 17.65 -6.70 3.98
N ILE A 156 18.35 -6.74 5.11
CA ILE A 156 19.60 -6.04 5.37
C ILE A 156 20.67 -7.06 5.70
N ASN A 157 21.85 -6.90 5.11
CA ASN A 157 23.00 -7.72 5.44
C ASN A 157 24.25 -6.85 5.68
N LYS A 158 24.94 -7.11 6.79
CA LYS A 158 26.26 -6.55 7.09
C LYS A 158 27.30 -7.30 6.24
N LYS A 159 28.07 -6.58 5.43
CA LYS A 159 29.07 -7.18 4.55
C LYS A 159 30.16 -7.88 5.38
N GLY A 160 30.53 -9.08 4.98
CA GLY A 160 31.53 -9.88 5.71
C GLY A 160 30.99 -10.62 6.95
N SER A 161 29.70 -10.47 7.29
CA SER A 161 29.08 -11.29 8.32
C SER A 161 28.75 -12.69 7.80
N ASN A 162 28.97 -13.71 8.65
CA ASN A 162 28.52 -15.09 8.40
C ASN A 162 27.04 -15.30 8.77
N THR A 163 26.37 -14.28 9.33
CA THR A 163 24.93 -14.31 9.58
C THR A 163 24.17 -14.06 8.29
N GLY A 164 23.08 -14.79 8.06
CA GLY A 164 22.20 -14.53 6.91
C GLY A 164 21.52 -13.14 6.95
N PRO A 165 20.85 -12.73 5.86
CA PRO A 165 20.15 -11.45 5.79
C PRO A 165 19.09 -11.33 6.90
N THR A 166 19.00 -10.16 7.53
CA THR A 166 17.92 -9.85 8.48
C THR A 166 16.74 -9.28 7.70
N THR A 167 15.58 -9.93 7.77
CA THR A 167 14.35 -9.48 7.10
C THR A 167 13.52 -8.57 8.00
N GLY A 168 12.87 -7.58 7.40
CA GLY A 168 11.81 -6.83 8.09
C GLY A 168 10.56 -7.69 8.28
N LYS A 169 9.71 -7.30 9.21
CA LYS A 169 8.37 -7.83 9.37
C LYS A 169 7.40 -7.03 8.50
N PRO A 170 6.52 -7.68 7.72
CA PRO A 170 5.47 -6.96 7.02
C PRO A 170 4.47 -6.36 8.01
N THR A 171 4.07 -5.11 7.77
CA THR A 171 3.02 -4.46 8.54
C THR A 171 1.85 -4.13 7.62
N CYS A 172 0.74 -4.81 7.91
CA CYS A 172 -0.62 -4.63 7.42
C CYS A 172 -1.55 -4.83 8.62
#